data_AF-A0A2V2Q3H5-F1
#
_entry.id   AF-A0A2V2Q3H5-F1
#
_cell.length_a   1.000
_cell.length_b   1.000
_cell.length_c   1.000
_cell.angle_alpha   90.00
_cell.angle_beta   90.00
_cell.angle_gamma   90.00
#
_symmetry.space_group_name_H-M   'P 1'
#
loop_
_entity.id
_entity.type
_entity.pdbx_description
1 polymer ?
#
loop_
_entity_poly.entity_id
_entity_poly.type
_entity_poly.pdbx_seq_one_letter_code
_entity_poly.pdbx_strand_id
1 'polypeptide(L)'
;ASGEAAPAGTPGRGADGLPAHDRRRVALICLDLGEHLRHTGEPAEGERLLDRAVALARDLDDPELVARVAITLYRQGAFGGSEAFMVAFLSEAHRKVTGKDGQDGLSADRLAQELAIHIMALARDGSDDEALAFSLWARHDSVWGLGSAVERLGLTDEMAVVGRRTQNLDMELHAASMRWVTLLELGDPAFIDQFRTFVRAAERSELPRFAVSIAIDSSLIASLQGRFGEAAEALRDEVLGPEDEEHEAFGFMRSHLHWSRYLLQGRFAEAEKILATLPRVRYPYPRLLEALTAVEQGDAAPALRLIAEQSDRPAPYPRVFMPLWLRLLARTAAATGDRHLIARAEDELTPCTGQWVVSLYGCDISGPADLWLGMLAAARHDRDAAVAALTEATASADRLGARPWAV
;
A
#
# COMPACT_ATOMS: atom_id res chain seq x y z
N ALA A 1 -27.45 27.54 -61.09
CA ALA A 1 -25.99 27.70 -60.95
C ALA A 1 -25.67 27.46 -59.48
N SER A 2 -24.84 26.45 -59.27
CA SER A 2 -24.60 25.75 -58.02
C SER A 2 -23.96 26.66 -56.96
N GLY A 3 -24.45 26.55 -55.72
CA GLY A 3 -23.71 26.96 -54.53
C GLY A 3 -22.75 25.83 -54.14
N GLU A 4 -21.49 26.18 -53.92
CA GLU A 4 -20.46 25.24 -53.50
C GLU A 4 -20.10 25.57 -52.05
N ALA A 5 -20.54 24.69 -51.15
CA ALA A 5 -20.22 24.74 -49.74
C ALA A 5 -18.75 24.33 -49.54
N ALA A 6 -18.02 25.13 -48.77
CA ALA A 6 -16.69 24.78 -48.30
C ALA A 6 -16.75 23.50 -47.44
N PRO A 7 -15.80 22.55 -47.59
CA PRO A 7 -15.80 21.34 -46.78
C PRO A 7 -15.43 21.69 -45.33
N ALA A 8 -16.29 21.27 -44.41
CA ALA A 8 -16.03 21.27 -42.98
C ALA A 8 -14.74 20.49 -42.68
N GLY A 9 -13.83 21.11 -41.94
CA GLY A 9 -12.57 20.51 -41.51
C GLY A 9 -12.80 19.22 -40.74
N THR A 10 -12.11 18.17 -41.15
CA THR A 10 -12.08 16.86 -40.50
C THR A 10 -11.51 17.01 -39.08
N PRO A 11 -12.20 16.53 -38.02
CA PRO A 11 -11.62 16.56 -36.68
C PRO A 11 -10.54 15.48 -36.54
N GLY A 12 -9.29 15.92 -36.31
CA GLY A 12 -8.28 15.25 -35.48
C GLY A 12 -7.91 13.78 -35.76
N ARG A 13 -7.58 13.40 -37.01
CA ARG A 13 -6.92 12.11 -37.29
C ARG A 13 -5.42 12.19 -36.96
N GLY A 14 -4.94 11.31 -36.09
CA GLY A 14 -3.51 11.12 -35.80
C GLY A 14 -2.81 10.20 -36.81
N ALA A 15 -1.53 9.87 -36.58
CA ALA A 15 -0.69 9.05 -37.46
C ALA A 15 -1.28 7.67 -37.82
N ASP A 16 -2.13 7.10 -36.94
CA ASP A 16 -2.81 5.82 -37.14
C ASP A 16 -4.18 5.93 -37.83
N GLY A 17 -4.61 7.14 -38.25
CA GLY A 17 -5.87 7.36 -38.97
C GLY A 17 -7.17 7.25 -38.14
N LEU A 18 -7.08 6.90 -36.87
CA LEU A 18 -8.21 6.77 -35.94
C LEU A 18 -8.70 8.14 -35.40
N PRO A 19 -10.02 8.30 -35.15
CA PRO A 19 -10.57 9.42 -34.38
C PRO A 19 -9.93 9.57 -33.00
N ALA A 20 -9.90 10.79 -32.44
CA ALA A 20 -9.29 11.07 -31.14
C ALA A 20 -9.89 10.26 -29.97
N HIS A 21 -11.21 10.08 -29.95
CA HIS A 21 -11.90 9.25 -28.96
C HIS A 21 -11.43 7.78 -29.00
N ASP A 22 -11.24 7.24 -30.20
CA ASP A 22 -10.78 5.86 -30.38
C ASP A 22 -9.31 5.71 -29.97
N ARG A 23 -8.48 6.73 -30.22
CA ARG A 23 -7.10 6.77 -29.73
C ARG A 23 -7.01 6.85 -28.21
N ARG A 24 -7.88 7.64 -27.55
CA ARG A 24 -7.98 7.68 -26.08
C ARG A 24 -8.33 6.30 -25.52
N ARG A 25 -9.32 5.64 -26.13
CA ARG A 25 -9.70 4.28 -25.74
C ARG A 25 -8.55 3.28 -25.94
N VAL A 26 -7.82 3.35 -27.05
CA VAL A 26 -6.64 2.51 -27.30
C VAL A 26 -5.56 2.76 -26.25
N ALA A 27 -5.31 4.02 -25.87
CA ALA A 27 -4.34 4.34 -24.82
C ALA A 27 -4.70 3.68 -23.47
N LEU A 28 -5.97 3.72 -23.08
CA LEU A 28 -6.46 3.06 -21.86
C LEU A 28 -6.35 1.53 -21.96
N ILE A 29 -6.72 0.93 -23.09
CA ILE A 29 -6.56 -0.52 -23.30
C ILE A 29 -5.09 -0.93 -23.23
N CYS A 30 -4.19 -0.16 -23.84
CA CYS A 30 -2.75 -0.40 -23.76
C CYS A 30 -2.24 -0.28 -22.32
N LEU A 31 -2.77 0.66 -21.54
CA LEU A 31 -2.42 0.84 -20.14
C LEU A 31 -2.85 -0.38 -19.29
N ASP A 32 -4.13 -0.77 -19.38
CA ASP A 32 -4.71 -1.86 -18.59
C ASP A 32 -4.14 -3.23 -19.00
N LEU A 33 -3.96 -3.49 -20.30
CA LEU A 33 -3.37 -4.74 -20.78
C LEU A 33 -1.86 -4.79 -20.50
N GLY A 34 -1.16 -3.67 -20.65
CA GLY A 34 0.26 -3.57 -20.33
C GLY A 34 0.53 -3.86 -18.85
N GLU A 35 -0.35 -3.37 -17.97
CA GLU A 35 -0.38 -3.73 -16.55
C GLU A 35 -0.54 -5.23 -16.37
N HIS A 36 -1.57 -5.83 -16.97
CA HIS A 36 -1.86 -7.24 -16.78
C HIS A 36 -0.70 -8.14 -17.24
N LEU A 37 -0.14 -7.89 -18.43
CA LEU A 37 0.95 -8.71 -19.00
C LEU A 37 2.25 -8.64 -18.20
N ARG A 38 2.54 -7.52 -17.54
CA ARG A 38 3.66 -7.43 -16.59
C ARG A 38 3.48 -8.38 -15.40
N HIS A 39 2.25 -8.58 -14.94
CA HIS A 39 1.95 -9.42 -13.78
C HIS A 39 1.81 -10.92 -14.13
N THR A 40 1.50 -11.25 -15.39
CA THR A 40 1.26 -12.64 -15.84
C THR A 40 2.44 -13.28 -16.57
N GLY A 41 3.62 -12.65 -16.57
CA GLY A 41 4.86 -13.28 -17.07
C GLY A 41 5.30 -12.89 -18.49
N GLU A 42 4.74 -11.83 -19.09
CA GLU A 42 5.17 -11.29 -20.39
C GLU A 42 5.67 -9.83 -20.27
N PRO A 43 6.74 -9.58 -19.49
CA PRO A 43 7.16 -8.22 -19.11
C PRO A 43 7.56 -7.36 -20.31
N ALA A 44 8.16 -7.95 -21.35
CA ALA A 44 8.59 -7.23 -22.54
C ALA A 44 7.42 -6.77 -23.43
N GLU A 45 6.33 -7.53 -23.48
CA GLU A 45 5.12 -7.10 -24.20
C GLU A 45 4.35 -6.07 -23.39
N GLY A 46 4.26 -6.27 -22.08
CA GLY A 46 3.69 -5.29 -21.15
C GLY A 46 4.39 -3.93 -21.26
N GLU A 47 5.72 -3.89 -21.24
CA GLU A 47 6.50 -2.65 -21.37
C GLU A 47 6.22 -1.93 -22.70
N ARG A 48 6.15 -2.64 -23.83
CA ARG A 48 5.79 -2.03 -25.13
C ARG A 48 4.40 -1.40 -25.14
N LEU A 49 3.43 -2.04 -24.48
CA LEU A 49 2.07 -1.50 -24.39
C LEU A 49 2.02 -0.25 -23.50
N LEU A 50 2.77 -0.24 -22.40
CA LEU A 50 2.90 0.93 -21.54
C LEU A 50 3.58 2.11 -22.26
N ASP A 51 4.66 1.86 -23.00
CA ASP A 51 5.31 2.87 -23.85
C ASP A 51 4.35 3.44 -24.90
N ARG A 52 3.53 2.57 -25.49
CA ARG A 52 2.49 2.98 -26.43
C ARG A 52 1.42 3.85 -25.76
N ALA A 53 1.01 3.53 -24.54
CA ALA A 53 0.07 4.35 -23.78
C ALA A 53 0.65 5.75 -23.49
N VAL A 54 1.93 5.85 -23.12
CA VAL A 54 2.64 7.13 -22.93
C VAL A 54 2.68 7.95 -24.22
N ALA A 55 3.05 7.32 -25.33
CA ALA A 55 3.12 8.00 -26.63
C ALA A 55 1.73 8.53 -27.05
N LEU A 56 0.69 7.69 -26.96
CA LEU A 56 -0.68 8.09 -27.29
C LEU A 56 -1.20 9.21 -26.40
N ALA A 57 -0.90 9.18 -25.10
CA ALA A 57 -1.30 10.22 -24.17
C ALA A 57 -0.64 11.57 -24.51
N ARG A 58 0.67 11.57 -24.82
CA ARG A 58 1.39 12.77 -25.27
C ARG A 58 0.88 13.30 -26.60
N ASP A 59 0.62 12.42 -27.56
CA ASP A 59 0.13 12.78 -28.90
C ASP A 59 -1.29 13.36 -28.88
N LEU A 60 -2.13 12.93 -27.95
CA LEU A 60 -3.49 13.44 -27.78
C LEU A 60 -3.52 14.78 -27.03
N ASP A 61 -2.46 15.09 -26.29
CA ASP A 61 -2.34 16.29 -25.44
C ASP A 61 -3.52 16.47 -24.47
N ASP A 62 -4.14 15.36 -24.04
CA ASP A 62 -5.24 15.32 -23.08
C ASP A 62 -4.66 15.32 -21.65
N PRO A 63 -4.81 16.40 -20.87
CA PRO A 63 -4.23 16.51 -19.53
C PRO A 63 -4.67 15.38 -18.58
N GLU A 64 -5.92 14.93 -18.70
CA GLU A 64 -6.48 13.88 -17.84
C GLU A 64 -5.88 12.52 -18.18
N LEU A 65 -5.78 12.20 -19.47
CA LEU A 65 -5.17 10.95 -19.94
C LEU A 65 -3.67 10.90 -19.60
N VAL A 66 -2.94 11.99 -19.79
CA VAL A 66 -1.51 12.06 -19.43
C VAL A 66 -1.33 11.82 -17.93
N ALA A 67 -2.17 12.43 -17.09
CA ALA A 67 -2.09 12.24 -15.66
C ALA A 67 -2.49 10.83 -15.20
N ARG A 68 -3.51 10.22 -15.84
CA ARG A 68 -3.89 8.81 -15.60
C ARG A 68 -2.74 7.86 -15.92
N VAL A 69 -2.11 8.00 -17.09
CA VAL A 69 -0.94 7.18 -17.46
C VAL A 69 0.22 7.40 -16.48
N ALA A 70 0.52 8.65 -16.12
CA ALA A 70 1.62 8.97 -15.20
C ALA A 70 1.42 8.36 -13.81
N ILE A 71 0.21 8.45 -13.25
CA ILE A 71 -0.14 7.86 -11.95
C ILE A 71 -0.09 6.33 -12.01
N THR A 72 -0.60 5.70 -13.06
CA THR A 72 -0.55 4.23 -13.20
C THR A 72 0.89 3.74 -13.26
N LEU A 73 1.73 4.37 -14.08
CA LEU A 73 3.16 4.01 -14.15
C LEU A 73 3.88 4.25 -12.82
N TYR A 74 3.53 5.31 -12.10
CA TYR A 74 4.09 5.59 -10.77
C TYR A 74 3.74 4.49 -9.76
N ARG A 75 2.47 4.06 -9.71
CA ARG A 75 2.01 2.95 -8.84
C ARG A 75 2.73 1.64 -9.15
N GLN A 76 3.01 1.37 -10.43
CA GLN A 76 3.76 0.19 -10.86
C GLN A 76 5.28 0.29 -10.65
N GLY A 77 5.79 1.52 -10.56
CA GLY A 77 7.21 1.88 -10.59
C GLY A 77 8.01 1.56 -9.34
N ALA A 78 7.45 0.87 -8.34
CA ALA A 78 8.24 0.38 -7.20
C ALA A 78 9.30 -0.67 -7.62
N PHE A 79 9.27 -1.21 -8.85
CA PHE A 79 10.20 -2.26 -9.31
C PHE A 79 10.64 -2.21 -10.79
N GLY A 80 10.91 -1.05 -11.41
CA GLY A 80 11.60 -1.10 -12.71
C GLY A 80 11.79 0.15 -13.57
N GLY A 81 11.23 1.31 -13.21
CA GLY A 81 11.48 2.56 -13.95
C GLY A 81 12.67 3.34 -13.37
N SER A 82 13.37 4.14 -14.20
CA SER A 82 14.31 5.13 -13.67
C SER A 82 13.54 6.21 -12.91
N GLU A 83 13.88 6.44 -11.64
CA GLU A 83 13.28 7.48 -10.79
C GLU A 83 13.24 8.86 -11.49
N ALA A 84 14.29 9.18 -12.25
CA ALA A 84 14.38 10.42 -13.02
C ALA A 84 13.32 10.53 -14.12
N PHE A 85 12.99 9.43 -14.79
CA PHE A 85 11.90 9.42 -15.79
C PHE A 85 10.55 9.65 -15.12
N MET A 86 10.29 8.97 -14.00
CA MET A 86 9.01 9.09 -13.30
C MET A 86 8.78 10.51 -12.76
N VAL A 87 9.80 11.13 -12.16
CA VAL A 87 9.72 12.52 -11.71
C VAL A 87 9.43 13.46 -12.88
N ALA A 88 10.12 13.29 -14.02
CA ALA A 88 9.92 14.13 -15.19
C ALA A 88 8.51 13.99 -15.77
N PHE A 89 8.00 12.75 -15.88
CA PHE A 89 6.68 12.49 -16.45
C PHE A 89 5.54 12.94 -15.52
N LEU A 90 5.66 12.72 -14.22
CA LEU A 90 4.71 13.27 -13.23
C LEU A 90 4.73 14.81 -13.22
N SER A 91 5.89 15.45 -13.36
CA SER A 91 5.98 16.91 -13.46
C SER A 91 5.29 17.44 -14.72
N GLU A 92 5.47 16.75 -15.87
CA GLU A 92 4.78 17.07 -17.11
C GLU A 92 3.26 17.02 -16.95
N ALA A 93 2.76 15.91 -16.40
CA ALA A 93 1.33 15.73 -16.11
C ALA A 93 0.80 16.81 -15.15
N HIS A 94 1.53 17.07 -14.06
CA HIS A 94 1.14 18.07 -13.06
C HIS A 94 0.99 19.46 -13.66
N ARG A 95 1.95 19.88 -14.49
CA ARG A 95 1.88 21.17 -15.20
C ARG A 95 0.66 21.24 -16.13
N LYS A 96 0.39 20.17 -16.88
CA LYS A 96 -0.77 20.13 -17.79
C LYS A 96 -2.11 20.22 -17.06
N VAL A 97 -2.25 19.55 -15.92
CA VAL A 97 -3.50 19.52 -15.14
C VAL A 97 -3.71 20.80 -14.33
N THR A 98 -2.65 21.35 -13.72
CA THR A 98 -2.77 22.49 -12.79
C THR A 98 -2.49 23.85 -13.42
N GLY A 99 -1.85 23.88 -14.60
CA GLY A 99 -1.39 25.12 -15.24
C GLY A 99 -0.25 25.84 -14.48
N LYS A 100 0.32 25.22 -13.44
CA LYS A 100 1.39 25.82 -12.64
C LYS A 100 2.77 25.38 -13.16
N ASP A 101 3.62 26.37 -13.44
CA ASP A 101 5.05 26.18 -13.73
C ASP A 101 5.88 26.20 -12.43
N GLY A 102 7.09 25.63 -12.46
CA GLY A 102 8.10 25.81 -11.39
C GLY A 102 8.05 24.82 -10.23
N GLN A 103 7.66 23.57 -10.48
CA GLN A 103 7.66 22.49 -9.47
C GLN A 103 9.02 21.76 -9.40
N ASP A 104 10.10 22.47 -9.71
CA ASP A 104 11.45 21.92 -9.70
C ASP A 104 11.84 21.52 -8.27
N GLY A 105 12.10 20.23 -8.05
CA GLY A 105 12.55 19.70 -6.75
C GLY A 105 11.47 19.02 -5.90
N LEU A 106 10.23 18.86 -6.37
CA LEU A 106 9.27 17.96 -5.70
C LEU A 106 9.60 16.49 -5.94
N SER A 107 9.33 15.66 -4.94
CA SER A 107 9.43 14.20 -5.07
C SER A 107 8.31 13.65 -5.97
N ALA A 108 8.57 12.48 -6.57
CA ALA A 108 7.56 11.74 -7.34
C ALA A 108 6.28 11.50 -6.51
N ASP A 109 6.42 11.11 -5.24
CA ASP A 109 5.30 10.93 -4.29
C ASP A 109 4.43 12.18 -4.18
N ARG A 110 5.06 13.36 -4.05
CA ARG A 110 4.33 14.61 -3.87
C ARG A 110 3.57 14.98 -5.14
N LEU A 111 4.21 14.84 -6.31
CA LEU A 111 3.58 15.10 -7.60
C LEU A 111 2.40 14.15 -7.86
N ALA A 112 2.57 12.86 -7.57
CA ALA A 112 1.50 11.87 -7.72
C ALA A 112 0.31 12.17 -6.79
N GLN A 113 0.57 12.58 -5.55
CA GLN A 113 -0.48 13.00 -4.60
C GLN A 113 -1.24 14.23 -5.09
N GLU A 114 -0.54 15.27 -5.52
CA GLU A 114 -1.18 16.50 -6.01
C GLU A 114 -2.00 16.25 -7.28
N LEU A 115 -1.48 15.43 -8.20
CA LEU A 115 -2.21 15.00 -9.40
C LEU A 115 -3.48 14.21 -9.04
N ALA A 116 -3.39 13.22 -8.16
CA ALA A 116 -4.55 12.43 -7.75
C ALA A 116 -5.66 13.29 -7.12
N ILE A 117 -5.30 14.30 -6.32
CA ILE A 117 -6.27 15.25 -5.75
C ILE A 117 -6.96 16.06 -6.85
N HIS A 118 -6.20 16.61 -7.80
CA HIS A 118 -6.77 17.47 -8.85
C HIS A 118 -7.69 16.68 -9.80
N ILE A 119 -7.28 15.48 -10.24
CA ILE A 119 -8.12 14.65 -11.12
C ILE A 119 -9.39 14.21 -10.36
N MET A 120 -9.28 13.85 -9.08
CA MET A 120 -10.45 13.51 -8.27
C MET A 120 -11.44 14.67 -8.14
N ALA A 121 -10.95 15.90 -7.93
CA ALA A 121 -11.81 17.08 -7.87
C ALA A 121 -12.52 17.33 -9.21
N LEU A 122 -11.79 17.24 -10.33
CA LEU A 122 -12.37 17.38 -11.67
C LEU A 122 -13.40 16.29 -11.99
N ALA A 123 -13.12 15.05 -11.59
CA ALA A 123 -14.03 13.91 -11.82
C ALA A 123 -15.30 13.97 -10.96
N ARG A 124 -15.24 14.57 -9.76
CA ARG A 124 -16.43 14.79 -8.91
C ARG A 124 -17.38 15.82 -9.51
N ASP A 125 -16.85 16.84 -10.17
CA ASP A 125 -17.65 17.88 -10.84
C ASP A 125 -18.18 17.41 -12.21
N GLY A 126 -17.51 16.42 -12.81
CA GLY A 126 -17.93 15.73 -14.03
C GLY A 126 -18.89 14.55 -13.76
N SER A 127 -19.46 14.00 -14.84
CA SER A 127 -20.20 12.72 -14.80
C SER A 127 -19.33 11.53 -15.24
N ASP A 128 -18.01 11.60 -15.02
CA ASP A 128 -17.06 10.55 -15.40
C ASP A 128 -16.71 9.67 -14.19
N ASP A 129 -17.53 8.64 -13.98
CA ASP A 129 -17.36 7.68 -12.90
C ASP A 129 -16.09 6.83 -13.04
N GLU A 130 -15.57 6.65 -14.25
CA GLU A 130 -14.35 5.88 -14.48
C GLU A 130 -13.12 6.67 -14.05
N ALA A 131 -13.07 7.96 -14.40
CA ALA A 131 -12.04 8.88 -13.92
C ALA A 131 -12.07 9.05 -12.40
N LEU A 132 -13.28 9.12 -11.81
CA LEU A 132 -13.45 9.20 -10.36
C LEU A 132 -12.96 7.91 -9.67
N ALA A 133 -13.33 6.74 -10.19
CA ALA A 133 -12.90 5.46 -9.64
C ALA A 133 -11.37 5.33 -9.65
N PHE A 134 -10.73 5.65 -10.78
CA PHE A 134 -9.27 5.65 -10.91
C PHE A 134 -8.61 6.60 -9.90
N SER A 135 -9.13 7.82 -9.78
CA SER A 135 -8.53 8.85 -8.91
C SER A 135 -8.66 8.53 -7.43
N LEU A 136 -9.79 7.94 -7.01
CA LEU A 136 -9.98 7.48 -5.63
C LEU A 136 -8.98 6.39 -5.26
N TRP A 137 -8.80 5.41 -6.14
CA TRP A 137 -7.80 4.36 -6.00
C TRP A 137 -6.37 4.92 -5.91
N ALA A 138 -6.03 5.80 -6.86
CA ALA A 138 -4.72 6.45 -6.89
C ALA A 138 -4.45 7.24 -5.62
N ARG A 139 -5.44 7.99 -5.13
CA ARG A 139 -5.31 8.75 -3.89
C ARG A 139 -5.11 7.82 -2.71
N HIS A 140 -5.95 6.79 -2.57
CA HIS A 140 -5.87 5.80 -1.49
C HIS A 140 -4.46 5.20 -1.37
N ASP A 141 -3.89 4.75 -2.49
CA ASP A 141 -2.55 4.19 -2.52
C ASP A 141 -1.47 5.24 -2.21
N SER A 142 -1.61 6.44 -2.77
CA SER A 142 -0.63 7.53 -2.59
C SER A 142 -0.54 8.04 -1.15
N VAL A 143 -1.64 7.98 -0.38
CA VAL A 143 -1.66 8.44 1.01
C VAL A 143 -1.29 7.35 1.99
N TRP A 144 -1.32 6.08 1.58
CA TRP A 144 -1.06 4.94 2.45
C TRP A 144 0.18 5.16 3.32
N GLY A 145 0.04 4.88 4.61
CA GLY A 145 1.05 5.16 5.62
C GLY A 145 0.41 5.65 6.92
N LEU A 146 1.11 5.44 8.03
CA LEU A 146 0.64 5.81 9.36
C LEU A 146 0.24 7.29 9.42
N GLY A 147 -0.85 7.57 10.13
CA GLY A 147 -1.42 8.92 10.25
C GLY A 147 -2.35 9.36 9.11
N SER A 148 -2.56 8.54 8.08
CA SER A 148 -3.54 8.81 7.00
C SER A 148 -4.85 8.03 7.13
N ALA A 149 -5.01 7.19 8.15
CA ALA A 149 -6.14 6.27 8.27
C ALA A 149 -7.52 6.96 8.19
N VAL A 150 -7.70 8.13 8.81
CA VAL A 150 -8.97 8.88 8.72
C VAL A 150 -9.31 9.27 7.27
N GLU A 151 -8.32 9.75 6.51
CA GLU A 151 -8.51 10.08 5.10
C GLU A 151 -8.82 8.82 4.28
N ARG A 152 -8.06 7.73 4.52
CA ARG A 152 -8.29 6.45 3.83
C ARG A 152 -9.67 5.88 4.12
N LEU A 153 -10.22 6.08 5.32
CA LEU A 153 -11.55 5.61 5.66
C LEU A 153 -12.60 6.29 4.78
N GLY A 154 -12.51 7.62 4.62
CA GLY A 154 -13.37 8.38 3.72
C GLY A 154 -13.23 7.96 2.25
N LEU A 155 -11.99 7.71 1.79
CA LEU A 155 -11.74 7.21 0.43
C LEU A 155 -12.39 5.85 0.20
N THR A 156 -12.24 4.89 1.13
CA THR A 156 -12.87 3.56 1.00
C THR A 156 -14.39 3.64 1.00
N ASP A 157 -15.01 4.56 1.74
CA ASP A 157 -16.45 4.79 1.72
C ASP A 157 -16.92 5.28 0.35
N GLU A 158 -16.25 6.30 -0.20
CA GLU A 158 -16.59 6.84 -1.52
C GLU A 158 -16.33 5.81 -2.63
N MET A 159 -15.24 5.05 -2.54
CA MET A 159 -14.95 3.96 -3.46
C MET A 159 -16.05 2.90 -3.47
N ALA A 160 -16.56 2.52 -2.30
CA ALA A 160 -17.66 1.57 -2.21
C ALA A 160 -18.96 2.13 -2.81
N VAL A 161 -19.24 3.43 -2.66
CA VAL A 161 -20.39 4.09 -3.29
C VAL A 161 -20.27 4.12 -4.81
N VAL A 162 -19.12 4.53 -5.34
CA VAL A 162 -18.85 4.56 -6.79
C VAL A 162 -18.89 3.15 -7.37
N GLY A 163 -18.28 2.18 -6.71
CA GLY A 163 -18.30 0.77 -7.10
C GLY A 163 -19.72 0.24 -7.25
N ARG A 164 -20.60 0.49 -6.26
CA ARG A 164 -22.02 0.09 -6.37
C ARG A 164 -22.77 0.80 -7.49
N ARG A 165 -22.58 2.12 -7.65
CA ARG A 165 -23.25 2.92 -8.69
C ARG A 165 -22.87 2.45 -10.10
N THR A 166 -21.61 2.10 -10.29
CA THR A 166 -21.05 1.66 -11.57
C THR A 166 -21.13 0.15 -11.81
N GLN A 167 -21.63 -0.61 -10.82
CA GLN A 167 -21.59 -2.08 -10.81
C GLN A 167 -20.16 -2.65 -10.95
N ASN A 168 -19.15 -1.90 -10.48
CA ASN A 168 -17.76 -2.34 -10.44
C ASN A 168 -17.51 -3.12 -9.14
N LEU A 169 -17.70 -4.44 -9.23
CA LEU A 169 -17.54 -5.37 -8.11
C LEU A 169 -16.10 -5.42 -7.58
N ASP A 170 -15.10 -5.23 -8.43
CA ASP A 170 -13.69 -5.22 -8.00
C ASP A 170 -13.40 -4.06 -7.06
N MET A 171 -13.88 -2.88 -7.44
CA MET A 171 -13.75 -1.67 -6.63
C MET A 171 -14.49 -1.82 -5.30
N GLU A 172 -15.70 -2.38 -5.31
CA GLU A 172 -16.48 -2.59 -4.09
C GLU A 172 -15.78 -3.58 -3.13
N LEU A 173 -15.28 -4.71 -3.63
CA LEU A 173 -14.60 -5.71 -2.81
C LEU A 173 -13.26 -5.21 -2.29
N HIS A 174 -12.47 -4.53 -3.12
CA HIS A 174 -11.23 -3.92 -2.67
C HIS A 174 -11.47 -2.84 -1.60
N ALA A 175 -12.43 -1.94 -1.83
CA ALA A 175 -12.79 -0.93 -0.84
C ALA A 175 -13.22 -1.58 0.49
N ALA A 176 -13.98 -2.69 0.42
CA ALA A 176 -14.38 -3.42 1.61
C ALA A 176 -13.21 -4.06 2.37
N SER A 177 -12.22 -4.61 1.66
CA SER A 177 -10.98 -5.15 2.25
C SER A 177 -10.14 -4.02 2.88
N MET A 178 -9.82 -2.95 2.15
CA MET A 178 -9.02 -1.85 2.71
C MET A 178 -9.71 -1.10 3.86
N ARG A 179 -11.04 -1.08 3.88
CA ARG A 179 -11.80 -0.48 4.97
C ARG A 179 -11.58 -1.18 6.30
N TRP A 180 -11.55 -2.53 6.35
CA TRP A 180 -11.31 -3.21 7.63
C TRP A 180 -9.90 -2.91 8.14
N VAL A 181 -8.90 -2.86 7.25
CA VAL A 181 -7.51 -2.52 7.62
C VAL A 181 -7.46 -1.12 8.25
N THR A 182 -8.17 -0.17 7.64
CA THR A 182 -8.21 1.22 8.10
C THR A 182 -8.92 1.35 9.46
N LEU A 183 -10.02 0.64 9.66
CA LEU A 183 -10.71 0.58 10.97
C LEU A 183 -9.81 -0.02 12.05
N LEU A 184 -9.05 -1.08 11.72
CA LEU A 184 -8.08 -1.66 12.63
C LEU A 184 -6.96 -0.67 12.98
N GLU A 185 -6.40 0.05 12.00
CA GLU A 185 -5.39 1.09 12.23
C GLU A 185 -5.90 2.18 13.20
N LEU A 186 -7.19 2.51 13.13
CA LEU A 186 -7.85 3.47 14.02
C LEU A 186 -8.23 2.91 15.39
N GLY A 187 -7.97 1.62 15.67
CA GLY A 187 -8.40 0.98 16.91
C GLY A 187 -9.92 0.80 17.02
N ASP A 188 -10.65 0.84 15.90
CA ASP A 188 -12.11 0.72 15.86
C ASP A 188 -12.55 -0.76 15.81
N PRO A 189 -13.29 -1.27 16.81
CA PRO A 189 -13.75 -2.67 16.84
C PRO A 189 -14.68 -3.05 15.69
N ALA A 190 -15.26 -2.08 14.96
CA ALA A 190 -16.08 -2.35 13.78
C ALA A 190 -15.30 -3.02 12.63
N PHE A 191 -13.96 -3.02 12.68
CA PHE A 191 -13.12 -3.70 11.69
C PHE A 191 -13.53 -5.17 11.48
N ILE A 192 -13.93 -5.88 12.53
CA ILE A 192 -14.25 -7.31 12.44
C ILE A 192 -15.53 -7.57 11.66
N ASP A 193 -16.53 -6.71 11.82
CA ASP A 193 -17.79 -6.81 11.09
C ASP A 193 -17.64 -6.38 9.64
N GLN A 194 -16.77 -5.39 9.39
CA GLN A 194 -16.36 -5.01 8.05
C GLN A 194 -15.61 -6.14 7.34
N PHE A 195 -14.63 -6.78 8.00
CA PHE A 195 -13.91 -7.94 7.48
C PHE A 195 -14.88 -9.08 7.11
N ARG A 196 -15.80 -9.42 8.01
CA ARG A 196 -16.84 -10.44 7.74
C ARG A 196 -17.73 -10.05 6.56
N THR A 197 -18.00 -8.77 6.37
CA THR A 197 -18.78 -8.27 5.23
C THR A 197 -18.03 -8.42 3.92
N PHE A 198 -16.73 -8.09 3.91
CA PHE A 198 -15.84 -8.35 2.78
C PHE A 198 -15.82 -9.84 2.41
N VAL A 199 -15.53 -10.73 3.36
CA VAL A 199 -15.46 -12.18 3.10
C VAL A 199 -16.76 -12.70 2.49
N ARG A 200 -17.92 -12.38 3.09
CA ARG A 200 -19.23 -12.79 2.53
C ARG A 200 -19.50 -12.24 1.13
N ALA A 201 -19.05 -11.02 0.84
CA ALA A 201 -19.23 -10.42 -0.49
C ALA A 201 -18.31 -11.09 -1.52
N ALA A 202 -17.06 -11.35 -1.15
CA ALA A 202 -16.07 -11.99 -2.00
C ALA A 202 -16.46 -13.45 -2.31
N GLU A 203 -16.90 -14.23 -1.31
CA GLU A 203 -17.38 -15.61 -1.50
C GLU A 203 -18.58 -15.67 -2.47
N ARG A 204 -19.53 -14.74 -2.36
CA ARG A 204 -20.70 -14.66 -3.25
C ARG A 204 -20.36 -14.24 -4.68
N SER A 205 -19.19 -13.62 -4.89
CA SER A 205 -18.78 -13.19 -6.23
C SER A 205 -18.31 -14.34 -7.11
N GLU A 206 -17.92 -15.48 -6.52
CA GLU A 206 -17.32 -16.64 -7.19
C GLU A 206 -16.10 -16.29 -8.09
N LEU A 207 -15.48 -15.13 -7.87
CA LEU A 207 -14.33 -14.67 -8.64
C LEU A 207 -13.02 -15.25 -8.07
N PRO A 208 -12.28 -16.09 -8.82
CA PRO A 208 -11.09 -16.78 -8.30
C PRO A 208 -10.01 -15.85 -7.75
N ARG A 209 -9.88 -14.64 -8.33
CA ARG A 209 -8.88 -13.64 -7.91
C ARG A 209 -9.02 -13.17 -6.47
N PHE A 210 -10.22 -13.23 -5.88
CA PHE A 210 -10.44 -12.83 -4.49
C PHE A 210 -10.18 -13.94 -3.47
N ALA A 211 -10.03 -15.19 -3.90
CA ALA A 211 -9.73 -16.30 -2.99
C ALA A 211 -8.41 -16.06 -2.23
N VAL A 212 -7.40 -15.54 -2.94
CA VAL A 212 -6.10 -15.17 -2.36
C VAL A 212 -6.24 -14.04 -1.33
N SER A 213 -7.01 -12.99 -1.64
CA SER A 213 -7.25 -11.89 -0.69
C SER A 213 -8.00 -12.37 0.56
N ILE A 214 -9.02 -13.24 0.41
CA ILE A 214 -9.73 -13.84 1.55
C ILE A 214 -8.76 -14.64 2.42
N ALA A 215 -7.89 -15.44 1.81
CA ALA A 215 -6.91 -16.27 2.50
C ALA A 215 -5.93 -15.44 3.33
N ILE A 216 -5.37 -14.38 2.74
CA ILE A 216 -4.47 -13.44 3.43
C ILE A 216 -5.18 -12.76 4.59
N ASP A 217 -6.31 -12.10 4.33
CA ASP A 217 -7.03 -11.32 5.35
C ASP A 217 -7.51 -12.23 6.48
N SER A 218 -7.96 -13.44 6.17
CA SER A 218 -8.34 -14.45 7.18
C SER A 218 -7.14 -14.88 8.03
N SER A 219 -5.96 -15.05 7.42
CA SER A 219 -4.74 -15.37 8.17
C SER A 219 -4.31 -14.25 9.11
N LEU A 220 -4.40 -13.00 8.65
CA LEU A 220 -4.08 -11.82 9.43
C LEU A 220 -5.02 -11.68 10.62
N ILE A 221 -6.34 -11.76 10.40
CA ILE A 221 -7.34 -11.66 11.48
C ILE A 221 -7.22 -12.84 12.46
N ALA A 222 -6.98 -14.06 11.97
CA ALA A 222 -6.75 -15.20 12.84
C ALA A 222 -5.48 -15.03 13.68
N SER A 223 -4.38 -14.55 13.09
CA SER A 223 -3.12 -14.26 13.81
C SER A 223 -3.30 -13.16 14.85
N LEU A 224 -4.00 -12.07 14.49
CA LEU A 224 -4.36 -10.98 15.39
C LEU A 224 -5.11 -11.52 16.62
N GLN A 225 -6.04 -12.45 16.43
CA GLN A 225 -6.84 -13.06 17.48
C GLN A 225 -6.12 -14.20 18.23
N GLY A 226 -4.84 -14.45 17.94
CA GLY A 226 -4.07 -15.56 18.51
C GLY A 226 -4.52 -16.95 18.06
N ARG A 227 -5.37 -17.05 17.02
CA ARG A 227 -5.87 -18.29 16.42
C ARG A 227 -4.89 -18.79 15.36
N PHE A 228 -3.64 -19.02 15.77
CA PHE A 228 -2.52 -19.28 14.85
C PHE A 228 -2.66 -20.57 14.02
N GLY A 229 -3.43 -21.55 14.52
CA GLY A 229 -3.77 -22.74 13.75
C GLY A 229 -4.60 -22.36 12.52
N GLU A 230 -5.72 -21.68 12.72
CA GLU A 230 -6.56 -21.17 11.63
C GLU A 230 -5.79 -20.24 10.69
N ALA A 231 -4.88 -19.42 11.23
CA ALA A 231 -4.04 -18.56 10.41
C ALA A 231 -3.10 -19.33 9.47
N ALA A 232 -2.52 -20.43 9.95
CA ALA A 232 -1.66 -21.28 9.14
C ALA A 232 -2.45 -22.06 8.08
N GLU A 233 -3.65 -22.53 8.44
CA GLU A 233 -4.56 -23.24 7.54
C GLU A 233 -5.00 -22.37 6.37
N ALA A 234 -5.26 -21.08 6.63
CA ALA A 234 -5.66 -20.12 5.60
C ALA A 234 -4.59 -19.87 4.53
N LEU A 235 -3.30 -20.06 4.86
CA LEU A 235 -2.17 -19.82 3.95
C LEU A 235 -1.59 -21.10 3.32
N ARG A 236 -2.32 -22.22 3.35
CA ARG A 236 -1.82 -23.44 2.69
C ARG A 236 -1.68 -23.27 1.18
N ASP A 237 -0.72 -23.98 0.61
CA ASP A 237 -0.47 -23.99 -0.84
C ASP A 237 -1.68 -24.45 -1.66
N GLU A 238 -2.55 -25.29 -1.08
CA GLU A 238 -3.83 -25.69 -1.69
C GLU A 238 -4.78 -24.50 -1.95
N VAL A 239 -4.60 -23.41 -1.20
CA VAL A 239 -5.40 -22.17 -1.28
C VAL A 239 -4.68 -21.09 -2.08
N LEU A 240 -3.35 -21.03 -2.00
CA LEU A 240 -2.54 -19.95 -2.58
C LEU A 240 -1.79 -20.35 -3.87
N GLY A 241 -1.84 -21.61 -4.28
CA GLY A 241 -0.99 -22.17 -5.32
C GLY A 241 0.35 -22.68 -4.77
N PRO A 242 1.04 -23.57 -5.50
CA PRO A 242 2.32 -24.14 -5.06
C PRO A 242 3.41 -23.08 -4.93
N GLU A 243 4.38 -23.28 -4.03
CA GLU A 243 5.44 -22.29 -3.79
C GLU A 243 6.27 -21.93 -5.02
N ASP A 244 6.36 -22.86 -5.98
CA ASP A 244 7.21 -22.80 -7.16
C ASP A 244 6.52 -22.16 -8.38
N GLU A 245 5.21 -21.88 -8.32
CA GLU A 245 4.51 -21.08 -9.33
C GLU A 245 4.76 -19.59 -9.04
N GLU A 246 5.89 -19.08 -9.57
CA GLU A 246 6.37 -17.70 -9.43
C GLU A 246 5.36 -16.66 -9.95
N HIS A 247 4.35 -16.31 -9.14
CA HIS A 247 3.81 -14.96 -9.17
C HIS A 247 4.80 -14.06 -8.42
N GLU A 248 5.71 -13.40 -9.16
CA GLU A 248 6.79 -12.57 -8.58
C GLU A 248 6.29 -11.58 -7.52
N ALA A 249 5.08 -11.03 -7.67
CA ALA A 249 4.48 -10.09 -6.72
C ALA A 249 3.98 -10.74 -5.40
N PHE A 250 3.65 -12.03 -5.40
CA PHE A 250 3.06 -12.72 -4.25
C PHE A 250 4.07 -13.50 -3.41
N GLY A 251 5.16 -13.97 -4.03
CA GLY A 251 6.15 -14.83 -3.38
C GLY A 251 6.73 -14.24 -2.10
N PHE A 252 7.12 -12.96 -2.12
CA PHE A 252 7.68 -12.31 -0.92
C PHE A 252 6.62 -12.08 0.16
N MET A 253 5.36 -11.82 -0.22
CA MET A 253 4.29 -11.54 0.73
C MET A 253 3.94 -12.78 1.55
N ARG A 254 3.89 -13.95 0.91
CA ARG A 254 3.70 -15.21 1.64
C ARG A 254 4.81 -15.43 2.68
N SER A 255 6.08 -15.24 2.28
CA SER A 255 7.20 -15.30 3.24
C SER A 255 7.03 -14.29 4.37
N HIS A 256 6.59 -13.06 4.09
CA HIS A 256 6.30 -12.06 5.10
C HIS A 256 5.26 -12.53 6.12
N LEU A 257 4.12 -13.04 5.65
CA LEU A 257 3.01 -13.49 6.50
C LEU A 257 3.43 -14.65 7.41
N HIS A 258 4.20 -15.62 6.88
CA HIS A 258 4.73 -16.71 7.70
C HIS A 258 5.73 -16.20 8.73
N TRP A 259 6.65 -15.32 8.34
CA TRP A 259 7.63 -14.72 9.25
C TRP A 259 6.95 -13.93 10.38
N SER A 260 6.01 -13.04 10.05
CA SER A 260 5.31 -12.20 11.01
C SER A 260 4.53 -13.06 12.02
N ARG A 261 3.83 -14.10 11.53
CA ARG A 261 3.15 -15.08 12.40
C ARG A 261 4.12 -15.82 13.32
N TYR A 262 5.26 -16.31 12.83
CA TYR A 262 6.23 -17.00 13.69
C TYR A 262 6.84 -16.07 14.73
N LEU A 263 7.10 -14.83 14.38
CA LEU A 263 7.62 -13.81 15.29
C LEU A 263 6.60 -13.53 16.42
N LEU A 264 5.31 -13.38 16.10
CA LEU A 264 4.23 -13.23 17.08
C LEU A 264 4.11 -14.43 18.03
N GLN A 265 4.46 -15.63 17.56
CA GLN A 265 4.45 -16.85 18.38
C GLN A 265 5.73 -17.04 19.22
N GLY A 266 6.74 -16.17 19.08
CA GLY A 266 8.07 -16.39 19.65
C GLY A 266 8.82 -17.59 19.05
N ARG A 267 8.39 -18.07 17.87
CA ARG A 267 8.97 -19.22 17.15
C ARG A 267 10.12 -18.76 16.26
N PHE A 268 11.19 -18.29 16.91
CA PHE A 268 12.30 -17.63 16.24
C PHE A 268 13.08 -18.53 15.29
N ALA A 269 13.27 -19.81 15.63
CA ALA A 269 13.95 -20.77 14.76
C ALA A 269 13.21 -20.99 13.43
N GLU A 270 11.87 -20.94 13.45
CA GLU A 270 11.05 -20.99 12.25
C GLU A 270 11.06 -19.67 11.48
N ALA A 271 11.08 -18.53 12.18
CA ALA A 271 11.25 -17.23 11.54
C ALA A 271 12.60 -17.14 10.79
N GLU A 272 13.69 -17.64 11.36
CA GLU A 272 15.01 -17.70 10.72
C GLU A 272 15.03 -18.56 9.45
N LYS A 273 14.29 -19.67 9.44
CA LYS A 273 14.13 -20.49 8.22
C LYS A 273 13.48 -19.69 7.10
N ILE A 274 12.53 -18.80 7.43
CA ILE A 274 11.94 -17.89 6.44
C ILE A 274 12.96 -16.85 5.98
N LEU A 275 13.80 -16.30 6.88
CA LEU A 275 14.85 -15.36 6.50
C LEU A 275 15.80 -15.94 5.43
N ALA A 276 16.12 -17.23 5.52
CA ALA A 276 16.95 -17.92 4.54
C ALA A 276 16.32 -18.02 3.13
N THR A 277 14.99 -17.88 3.01
CA THR A 277 14.31 -17.93 1.70
C THR A 277 14.15 -16.56 1.06
N LEU A 278 14.38 -15.46 1.78
CA LEU A 278 14.17 -14.09 1.30
C LEU A 278 14.91 -13.75 0.00
N PRO A 279 16.16 -14.19 -0.25
CA PRO A 279 16.83 -13.95 -1.53
C PRO A 279 16.12 -14.62 -2.70
N ARG A 280 15.59 -15.84 -2.51
CA ARG A 280 14.89 -16.61 -3.55
C ARG A 280 13.59 -15.92 -3.94
N VAL A 281 12.83 -15.43 -2.95
CA VAL A 281 11.56 -14.71 -3.18
C VAL A 281 11.74 -13.22 -3.45
N ARG A 282 12.99 -12.75 -3.63
CA ARG A 282 13.35 -11.34 -3.90
C ARG A 282 12.66 -10.36 -2.95
N TYR A 283 12.67 -10.67 -1.65
CA TYR A 283 12.05 -9.79 -0.66
C TYR A 283 12.67 -8.38 -0.73
N PRO A 284 11.88 -7.28 -0.72
CA PRO A 284 12.41 -5.94 -0.99
C PRO A 284 13.45 -5.44 0.02
N TYR A 285 13.25 -5.71 1.31
CA TYR A 285 14.07 -5.20 2.41
C TYR A 285 14.45 -6.30 3.41
N PRO A 286 15.26 -7.31 3.02
CA PRO A 286 15.50 -8.50 3.85
C PRO A 286 16.20 -8.15 5.16
N ARG A 287 17.12 -7.18 5.14
CA ARG A 287 17.83 -6.67 6.33
C ARG A 287 16.91 -6.11 7.40
N LEU A 288 15.73 -5.60 7.03
CA LEU A 288 14.73 -5.11 8.00
C LEU A 288 14.15 -6.26 8.82
N LEU A 289 13.82 -7.38 8.17
CA LEU A 289 13.29 -8.58 8.83
C LEU A 289 14.36 -9.28 9.66
N GLU A 290 15.58 -9.37 9.14
CA GLU A 290 16.75 -9.91 9.87
C GLU A 290 17.02 -9.12 11.15
N ALA A 291 17.08 -7.79 11.04
CA ALA A 291 17.32 -6.91 12.18
C ALA A 291 16.20 -6.98 13.22
N LEU A 292 14.94 -7.03 12.77
CA LEU A 292 13.80 -7.16 13.67
C LEU A 292 13.81 -8.51 14.39
N THR A 293 14.11 -9.59 13.67
CA THR A 293 14.20 -10.93 14.26
C THR A 293 15.31 -11.00 15.31
N ALA A 294 16.48 -10.44 15.01
CA ALA A 294 17.61 -10.40 15.94
C ALA A 294 17.29 -9.61 17.22
N VAL A 295 16.68 -8.43 17.10
CA VAL A 295 16.37 -7.61 18.29
C VAL A 295 15.28 -8.24 19.15
N GLU A 296 14.31 -8.94 18.55
CA GLU A 296 13.29 -9.70 19.30
C GLU A 296 13.90 -10.89 20.07
N GLN A 297 15.02 -11.44 19.58
CA GLN A 297 15.82 -12.45 20.29
C GLN A 297 16.82 -11.85 21.29
N GLY A 298 16.90 -10.53 21.40
CA GLY A 298 17.80 -9.82 22.32
C GLY A 298 19.15 -9.41 21.74
N ASP A 299 19.41 -9.62 20.45
CA ASP A 299 20.59 -9.06 19.75
C ASP A 299 20.23 -7.76 19.01
N ALA A 300 20.54 -6.63 19.64
CA ALA A 300 20.32 -5.31 19.05
C ALA A 300 21.37 -4.92 17.98
N ALA A 301 22.49 -5.64 17.85
CA ALA A 301 23.61 -5.19 17.02
C ALA A 301 23.28 -5.06 15.52
N PRO A 302 22.53 -5.99 14.89
CA PRO A 302 22.10 -5.82 13.50
C PRO A 302 21.20 -4.60 13.30
N ALA A 303 20.28 -4.36 14.23
CA ALA A 303 19.36 -3.23 14.18
C ALA A 303 20.09 -1.90 14.36
N LEU A 304 21.04 -1.79 15.30
CA LEU A 304 21.87 -0.59 15.48
C LEU A 304 22.67 -0.24 14.23
N ARG A 305 23.27 -1.25 13.57
CA ARG A 305 23.98 -1.03 12.29
C ARG A 305 23.05 -0.48 11.23
N LEU A 306 21.87 -1.08 11.08
CA LEU A 306 20.88 -0.65 10.10
C LEU A 306 20.36 0.76 10.39
N ILE A 307 20.09 1.10 11.64
CA ILE A 307 19.69 2.46 12.07
C ILE A 307 20.79 3.47 11.78
N ALA A 308 22.04 3.16 12.11
CA ALA A 308 23.18 4.02 11.82
C ALA A 308 23.30 4.33 10.31
N GLU A 309 23.22 3.31 9.46
CA GLU A 309 23.27 3.45 7.99
C GLU A 309 22.13 4.30 7.41
N GLN A 310 20.98 4.39 8.08
CA GLN A 310 19.82 5.15 7.63
C GLN A 310 19.68 6.53 8.31
N SER A 311 20.63 6.94 9.16
CA SER A 311 20.48 8.11 10.04
C SER A 311 20.30 9.43 9.30
N ASP A 312 20.92 9.57 8.12
CA ASP A 312 20.87 10.80 7.31
C ASP A 312 19.62 10.88 6.41
N ARG A 313 18.74 9.87 6.44
CA ARG A 313 17.55 9.80 5.59
C ARG A 313 16.28 10.11 6.39
N PRO A 314 15.52 11.16 6.03
CA PRO A 314 14.26 11.47 6.72
C PRO A 314 13.22 10.35 6.60
N ALA A 315 13.18 9.66 5.44
CA ALA A 315 12.29 8.53 5.18
C ALA A 315 13.12 7.40 4.54
N PRO A 316 13.68 6.47 5.34
CA PRO A 316 14.59 5.44 4.83
C PRO A 316 13.88 4.31 4.06
N TYR A 317 12.56 4.21 4.17
CA TYR A 317 11.74 3.22 3.49
C TYR A 317 10.50 3.86 2.85
N PRO A 318 9.88 3.20 1.84
CA PRO A 318 8.58 3.61 1.33
C PRO A 318 7.52 3.64 2.42
N ARG A 319 6.50 4.50 2.26
CA ARG A 319 5.45 4.72 3.27
C ARG A 319 4.78 3.44 3.77
N VAL A 320 4.62 2.44 2.90
CA VAL A 320 4.02 1.13 3.23
C VAL A 320 4.90 0.27 4.16
N PHE A 321 6.21 0.52 4.22
CA PHE A 321 7.18 -0.16 5.09
C PHE A 321 7.60 0.67 6.31
N MET A 322 7.33 1.98 6.30
CA MET A 322 7.69 2.87 7.42
C MET A 322 7.16 2.41 8.78
N PRO A 323 5.93 1.87 8.95
CA PRO A 323 5.45 1.43 10.25
C PRO A 323 6.27 0.24 10.80
N LEU A 324 6.71 -0.68 9.93
CA LEU A 324 7.62 -1.79 10.30
C LEU A 324 9.00 -1.27 10.72
N TRP A 325 9.49 -0.22 10.07
CA TRP A 325 10.70 0.48 10.49
C TRP A 325 10.56 1.14 11.85
N LEU A 326 9.42 1.80 12.13
CA LEU A 326 9.15 2.41 13.43
C LEU A 326 9.09 1.37 14.54
N ARG A 327 8.54 0.18 14.26
CA ARG A 327 8.62 -0.97 15.18
C ARG A 327 10.08 -1.36 15.46
N LEU A 328 10.92 -1.50 14.43
CA LEU A 328 12.34 -1.82 14.63
C LEU A 328 13.02 -0.76 15.50
N LEU A 329 12.81 0.52 15.18
CA LEU A 329 13.39 1.66 15.90
C LEU A 329 12.99 1.63 17.38
N ALA A 330 11.69 1.52 17.67
CA ALA A 330 11.19 1.49 19.04
C ALA A 330 11.68 0.27 19.81
N ARG A 331 11.66 -0.92 19.19
CA ARG A 331 12.15 -2.15 19.81
C ARG A 331 13.64 -2.08 20.12
N THR A 332 14.44 -1.53 19.21
CA THR A 332 15.89 -1.35 19.40
C THR A 332 16.19 -0.34 20.50
N ALA A 333 15.50 0.80 20.49
CA ALA A 333 15.64 1.84 21.51
C ALA A 333 15.29 1.31 22.91
N ALA A 334 14.19 0.56 23.03
CA ALA A 334 13.79 -0.06 24.28
C ALA A 334 14.77 -1.14 24.76
N ALA A 335 15.32 -1.95 23.83
CA ALA A 335 16.28 -3.00 24.17
C ALA A 335 17.65 -2.45 24.62
N THR A 336 18.09 -1.33 24.06
CA THR A 336 19.40 -0.75 24.36
C THR A 336 19.38 0.30 25.47
N GLY A 337 18.24 0.93 25.72
CA GLY A 337 18.14 2.08 26.62
C GLY A 337 18.84 3.34 26.10
N ASP A 338 19.16 3.39 24.80
CA ASP A 338 19.83 4.55 24.19
C ASP A 338 18.88 5.75 24.19
N ARG A 339 19.27 6.81 24.91
CA ARG A 339 18.44 8.01 25.08
C ARG A 339 18.13 8.73 23.77
N HIS A 340 19.06 8.74 22.82
CA HIS A 340 18.85 9.41 21.54
C HIS A 340 17.87 8.62 20.67
N LEU A 341 18.02 7.30 20.64
CA LEU A 341 17.08 6.43 19.93
C LEU A 341 15.69 6.45 20.56
N ILE A 342 15.60 6.51 21.90
CA ILE A 342 14.33 6.64 22.61
C ILE A 342 13.63 7.93 22.20
N ALA A 343 14.31 9.08 22.30
CA ALA A 343 13.73 10.37 21.93
C ALA A 343 13.25 10.39 20.46
N ARG A 344 14.07 9.86 19.54
CA ARG A 344 13.69 9.74 18.13
C ARG A 344 12.46 8.86 17.93
N ALA A 345 12.39 7.72 18.60
CA ALA A 345 11.24 6.82 18.49
C ALA A 345 9.97 7.45 19.08
N GLU A 346 10.08 8.17 20.20
CA GLU A 346 8.97 8.91 20.83
C GLU A 346 8.46 10.01 19.89
N ASP A 347 9.33 10.80 19.27
CA ASP A 347 8.95 11.87 18.33
C ASP A 347 8.14 11.33 17.13
N GLU A 348 8.52 10.17 16.60
CA GLU A 348 7.85 9.55 15.45
C GLU A 348 6.53 8.85 15.82
N LEU A 349 6.45 8.25 17.01
CA LEU A 349 5.28 7.45 17.43
C LEU A 349 4.21 8.24 18.18
N THR A 350 4.57 9.34 18.85
CA THR A 350 3.61 10.18 19.60
C THR A 350 2.45 10.69 18.75
N PRO A 351 2.62 11.10 17.47
CA PRO A 351 1.50 11.47 16.61
C PRO A 351 0.49 10.34 16.36
N CYS A 352 0.87 9.10 16.66
CA CYS A 352 0.12 7.88 16.37
C CYS A 352 -0.48 7.26 17.65
N THR A 353 -0.43 7.94 18.80
CA THR A 353 -1.09 7.52 20.04
C THR A 353 -2.55 7.14 19.81
N GLY A 354 -2.98 6.00 20.37
CA GLY A 354 -4.32 5.44 20.18
C GLY A 354 -4.53 4.69 18.86
N GLN A 355 -3.57 4.71 17.93
CA GLN A 355 -3.63 3.99 16.65
C GLN A 355 -2.79 2.70 16.68
N TRP A 356 -3.00 1.85 15.69
CA TRP A 356 -2.25 0.61 15.47
C TRP A 356 -1.18 0.78 14.40
N VAL A 357 0.00 0.22 14.64
CA VAL A 357 1.11 0.21 13.69
C VAL A 357 0.83 -0.87 12.64
N VAL A 358 0.41 -0.47 11.45
CA VAL A 358 0.03 -1.36 10.34
C VAL A 358 0.89 -1.08 9.12
N SER A 359 1.56 -2.11 8.59
CA SER A 359 2.40 -2.01 7.38
C SER A 359 1.78 -2.78 6.22
N LEU A 360 2.33 -2.59 5.01
CA LEU A 360 2.10 -3.45 3.86
C LEU A 360 0.61 -3.65 3.52
N TYR A 361 -0.16 -2.57 3.47
CA TYR A 361 -1.59 -2.63 3.16
C TYR A 361 -2.42 -3.49 4.14
N GLY A 362 -1.94 -3.69 5.37
CA GLY A 362 -2.57 -4.57 6.35
C GLY A 362 -1.86 -5.91 6.54
N CYS A 363 -0.90 -6.25 5.68
CA CYS A 363 -0.20 -7.54 5.72
C CYS A 363 0.83 -7.67 6.85
N ASP A 364 1.04 -6.62 7.65
CA ASP A 364 1.74 -6.71 8.93
C ASP A 364 1.05 -5.84 9.97
N ILE A 365 0.70 -6.45 11.10
CA ILE A 365 0.12 -5.77 12.25
C ILE A 365 1.15 -5.84 13.37
N SER A 366 1.70 -4.69 13.70
CA SER A 366 2.80 -4.53 14.65
C SER A 366 2.34 -4.07 16.03
N GLY A 367 1.04 -4.12 16.32
CA GLY A 367 0.48 -3.76 17.63
C GLY A 367 0.14 -2.27 17.79
N PRO A 368 -0.44 -1.87 18.94
CA PRO A 368 -0.80 -0.50 19.22
C PRO A 368 0.45 0.38 19.40
N ALA A 369 0.41 1.64 18.95
CA ALA A 369 1.50 2.60 19.14
C ALA A 369 1.83 2.79 20.64
N ASP A 370 0.81 2.74 21.50
CA ASP A 370 0.92 2.88 22.95
C ASP A 370 1.76 1.77 23.60
N LEU A 371 1.82 0.57 23.01
CA LEU A 371 2.72 -0.49 23.47
C LEU A 371 4.17 -0.03 23.33
N TRP A 372 4.52 0.48 22.15
CA TRP A 372 5.88 0.92 21.83
C TRP A 372 6.27 2.13 22.68
N LEU A 373 5.39 3.12 22.82
CA LEU A 373 5.60 4.27 23.71
C LEU A 373 5.77 3.85 25.18
N GLY A 374 4.98 2.87 25.65
CA GLY A 374 5.12 2.31 26.99
C GLY A 374 6.45 1.60 27.23
N MET A 375 6.93 0.83 26.24
CA MET A 375 8.24 0.18 26.29
C MET A 375 9.39 1.20 26.33
N LEU A 376 9.27 2.29 25.57
CA LEU A 376 10.25 3.39 25.56
C LEU A 376 10.28 4.13 26.91
N ALA A 377 9.10 4.44 27.47
CA ALA A 377 8.97 5.05 28.79
C ALA A 377 9.61 4.15 29.88
N ALA A 378 9.40 2.84 29.81
CA ALA A 378 10.01 1.88 30.72
C ALA A 378 11.55 1.87 30.60
N ALA A 379 12.07 1.90 29.36
CA ALA A 379 13.50 1.92 29.09
C ALA A 379 14.20 3.19 29.59
N ARG A 380 13.51 4.34 29.63
CA ARG A 380 14.02 5.58 30.26
C ARG A 380 13.68 5.71 31.75
N HIS A 381 13.18 4.65 32.38
CA HIS A 381 12.82 4.57 33.80
C HIS A 381 11.68 5.51 34.25
N ASP A 382 10.80 5.92 33.33
CA ASP A 382 9.58 6.67 33.65
C ASP A 382 8.43 5.70 33.87
N ARG A 383 8.32 5.24 35.11
CA ARG A 383 7.37 4.19 35.50
C ARG A 383 5.93 4.60 35.31
N ASP A 384 5.58 5.85 35.62
CA ASP A 384 4.19 6.30 35.57
C ASP A 384 3.72 6.41 34.11
N ALA A 385 4.55 6.97 33.24
CA ALA A 385 4.26 7.01 31.80
C ALA A 385 4.20 5.60 31.19
N ALA A 386 5.11 4.71 31.58
CA ALA A 386 5.10 3.32 31.11
C ALA A 386 3.81 2.58 31.49
N VAL A 387 3.39 2.68 32.76
CA VAL A 387 2.15 2.04 33.23
C VAL A 387 0.94 2.61 32.50
N ALA A 388 0.86 3.92 32.33
CA ALA A 388 -0.25 4.56 31.62
C ALA A 388 -0.36 4.08 30.17
N ALA A 389 0.75 4.14 29.42
CA ALA A 389 0.75 3.76 28.00
C ALA A 389 0.51 2.26 27.79
N LEU A 390 1.14 1.39 28.61
CA LEU A 390 0.91 -0.06 28.53
C LEU A 390 -0.53 -0.43 28.91
N THR A 391 -1.14 0.27 29.87
CA THR A 391 -2.56 0.06 30.22
C THR A 391 -3.48 0.38 29.05
N GLU A 392 -3.24 1.49 28.34
CA GLU A 392 -4.01 1.81 27.13
C GLU A 392 -3.75 0.81 26.00
N ALA A 393 -2.51 0.35 25.84
CA ALA A 393 -2.17 -0.68 24.86
C ALA A 393 -2.96 -1.98 25.10
N THR A 394 -2.99 -2.48 26.35
CA THR A 394 -3.76 -3.66 26.73
C THR A 394 -5.27 -3.43 26.52
N ALA A 395 -5.80 -2.26 26.94
CA ALA A 395 -7.21 -1.93 26.72
C ALA A 395 -7.58 -1.88 25.22
N SER A 396 -6.70 -1.33 24.37
CA SER A 396 -6.86 -1.31 22.92
C SER A 396 -6.82 -2.71 22.32
N ALA A 397 -5.89 -3.55 22.77
CA ALA A 397 -5.82 -4.95 22.36
C ALA A 397 -7.08 -5.73 22.74
N ASP A 398 -7.60 -5.54 23.95
CA ASP A 398 -8.85 -6.15 24.41
C ASP A 398 -10.04 -5.69 23.55
N ARG A 399 -10.15 -4.39 23.25
CA ARG A 399 -11.21 -3.85 22.38
C ARG A 399 -11.23 -4.51 21.01
N LEU A 400 -10.05 -4.78 20.43
CA LEU A 400 -9.94 -5.42 19.11
C LEU A 400 -9.93 -6.96 19.16
N GLY A 401 -9.90 -7.56 20.34
CA GLY A 401 -9.69 -9.00 20.51
C GLY A 401 -8.30 -9.47 20.05
N ALA A 402 -7.31 -8.57 20.08
CA ALA A 402 -5.95 -8.77 19.61
C ALA A 402 -5.09 -9.48 20.69
N ARG A 403 -5.38 -10.76 20.92
CA ARG A 403 -4.85 -11.55 22.05
C ARG A 403 -3.33 -11.50 22.25
N PRO A 404 -2.47 -11.52 21.22
CA PRO A 404 -1.01 -11.45 21.41
C PRO A 404 -0.53 -10.16 22.08
N TRP A 405 -1.36 -9.10 22.11
CA TRP A 405 -1.03 -7.80 22.69
C TRP A 405 -1.81 -7.46 23.96
N ALA A 406 -2.72 -8.33 24.40
CA ALA A 406 -3.57 -8.13 25.58
C ALA A 406 -2.91 -8.67 26.88
N VAL A 407 -1.62 -8.37 27.07
CA VAL A 407 -0.77 -8.96 28.15
C VAL A 407 -0.63 -8.07 29.37
#